data_AF-A0A7X8FX50-F1
#
_entry.id   AF-A0A7X8FX50-F1
#
_cell.length_a   1.000
_cell.length_b   1.000
_cell.length_c   1.000
_cell.angle_alpha   90.00
_cell.angle_beta   90.00
_cell.angle_gamma   90.00
#
_symmetry.space_group_name_H-M   'P 1'
#
loop_
_entity.id
_entity.type
_entity.pdbx_description
1 polymer ?
#
loop_
_entity_poly.entity_id
_entity_poly.type
_entity_poly.pdbx_seq_one_letter_code
_entity_poly.pdbx_strand_id
1 'polypeptide(L)'
;MKERWINLLLRFSVVFIPLVMGFVVVLTTLFMLGDFRFSPFAGAVCSLVSGVLFWYLGILIKNRARFYFSSTFLFLTGILLLLLDMNIVQLSVRETWPLLMLFIGSAFTVAGYMHYRKPHAMYIVPSLVFSTLGFVFLLFSTDIIGVPLR
;
A
#
# COMPACT_ATOMS: atom_id res chain seq x y z
N MET A 1 -8.95 -30.88 -13.55
CA MET A 1 -7.81 -30.02 -14.00
C MET A 1 -7.90 -28.56 -13.57
N LYS A 2 -9.07 -27.90 -13.72
CA LYS A 2 -9.26 -26.47 -13.38
C LYS A 2 -8.88 -26.09 -11.93
N GLU A 3 -9.24 -26.93 -10.96
CA GLU A 3 -8.91 -26.69 -9.54
C GLU A 3 -7.41 -26.77 -9.22
N ARG A 4 -6.66 -27.61 -9.96
CA ARG A 4 -5.21 -27.75 -9.76
C ARG A 4 -4.48 -26.46 -10.14
N TRP A 5 -4.87 -25.84 -11.26
CA TRP A 5 -4.32 -24.55 -11.70
C TRP A 5 -4.67 -23.40 -10.76
N ILE A 6 -5.91 -23.37 -10.22
CA ILE A 6 -6.32 -22.35 -9.25
C ILE A 6 -5.50 -22.49 -7.96
N ASN A 7 -5.30 -23.70 -7.45
CA ASN A 7 -4.49 -23.93 -6.25
C ASN A 7 -3.01 -23.58 -6.48
N LEU A 8 -2.49 -23.81 -7.68
CA LEU A 8 -1.10 -23.47 -8.03
C LEU A 8 -0.91 -21.95 -8.15
N LEU A 9 -1.86 -21.25 -8.79
CA LEU A 9 -1.93 -19.79 -8.84
C LEU A 9 -2.03 -19.17 -7.45
N LEU A 10 -2.82 -19.77 -6.54
CA LEU A 10 -2.96 -19.32 -5.17
C LEU A 10 -1.68 -19.50 -4.35
N ARG A 11 -0.90 -20.56 -4.59
CA ARG A 11 0.40 -20.76 -3.94
C ARG A 11 1.42 -19.75 -4.45
N PHE A 12 1.46 -19.53 -5.76
CA PHE A 12 2.31 -18.52 -6.37
C PHE A 12 1.97 -17.11 -5.88
N SER A 13 0.68 -16.77 -5.74
CA SER A 13 0.27 -15.44 -5.29
C SER A 13 0.70 -15.14 -3.85
N VAL A 14 0.89 -16.15 -3.00
CA VAL A 14 1.39 -15.96 -1.63
C VAL A 14 2.77 -15.33 -1.61
N VAL A 15 3.62 -15.69 -2.57
CA VAL A 15 5.00 -15.18 -2.68
C VAL A 15 5.04 -13.97 -3.60
N PHE A 16 4.29 -14.01 -4.70
CA PHE A 16 4.30 -12.97 -5.71
C PHE A 16 3.74 -11.65 -5.19
N ILE A 17 2.65 -11.68 -4.41
CA ILE A 17 2.00 -10.47 -3.91
C ILE A 17 2.92 -9.66 -2.96
N PRO A 18 3.51 -10.26 -1.90
CA PRO A 18 4.47 -9.55 -1.04
C PRO A 18 5.71 -9.07 -1.80
N LEU A 19 6.17 -9.83 -2.79
CA LEU A 19 7.32 -9.46 -3.60
C LEU A 19 7.02 -8.23 -4.46
N VAL A 20 5.85 -8.17 -5.11
CA VAL A 20 5.42 -7.00 -5.87
C VAL A 20 5.22 -5.80 -4.94
N MET A 21 4.62 -5.99 -3.76
CA MET A 21 4.46 -4.92 -2.77
C MET A 21 5.81 -4.34 -2.33
N GLY A 22 6.76 -5.21 -1.98
CA GLY A 22 8.12 -4.81 -1.60
C GLY A 22 8.83 -4.09 -2.73
N PHE A 23 8.71 -4.59 -3.96
CA PHE A 23 9.28 -3.97 -5.14
C PHE A 23 8.69 -2.58 -5.42
N VAL A 24 7.37 -2.42 -5.28
CA VAL A 24 6.69 -1.12 -5.43
C VAL A 24 7.15 -0.15 -4.36
N VAL A 25 7.25 -0.57 -3.10
CA VAL A 25 7.76 0.29 -2.01
C VAL A 25 9.19 0.73 -2.31
N VAL A 26 10.08 -0.21 -2.65
CA VAL A 26 11.48 0.10 -2.98
C VAL A 26 11.57 1.04 -4.19
N LEU A 27 10.79 0.80 -5.25
CA LEU A 27 10.74 1.70 -6.40
C LEU A 27 10.25 3.09 -6.02
N THR A 28 9.15 3.20 -5.25
CA THR A 28 8.65 4.51 -4.81
C THR A 28 9.69 5.26 -3.99
N THR A 29 10.43 4.58 -3.09
CA THR A 29 11.52 5.21 -2.35
C THR A 29 12.69 5.60 -3.24
N LEU A 30 13.08 4.77 -4.22
CA LEU A 30 14.15 5.10 -5.16
C LEU A 30 13.77 6.25 -6.10
N PHE A 31 12.51 6.36 -6.51
CA PHE A 31 12.02 7.51 -7.28
C PHE A 31 11.99 8.80 -6.47
N MET A 32 11.75 8.71 -5.16
CA MET A 32 11.80 9.88 -4.28
C MET A 32 13.24 10.29 -3.93
N LEU A 33 14.18 9.34 -3.85
CA LEU A 33 15.58 9.56 -3.44
C LEU A 33 16.53 9.85 -4.61
N GLY A 34 16.29 9.24 -5.76
CA GLY A 34 17.09 9.46 -6.96
C GLY A 34 16.41 10.50 -7.85
N ASP A 35 17.18 11.46 -8.36
CA ASP A 35 16.78 12.38 -9.44
C ASP A 35 16.55 11.65 -10.79
N PHE A 36 15.93 10.47 -10.76
CA PHE A 36 15.60 9.70 -11.94
C PHE A 36 14.38 10.34 -12.63
N ARG A 37 14.61 10.89 -13.82
CA ARG A 37 13.61 11.50 -14.72
C ARG A 37 12.60 10.51 -15.34
N PHE A 38 12.21 9.45 -14.64
CA PHE A 38 11.03 8.70 -15.06
C PHE A 38 9.80 9.54 -14.72
N SER A 39 8.87 9.69 -15.68
CA SER A 39 7.65 10.47 -15.46
C SER A 39 6.87 9.87 -14.29
N PRO A 40 6.74 10.57 -13.15
CA PRO A 40 6.06 10.07 -11.95
C PRO A 40 4.60 9.71 -12.26
N PHE A 41 4.00 10.41 -13.22
CA PHE A 41 2.72 10.09 -13.85
C PHE A 41 2.60 8.64 -14.33
N ALA A 42 3.60 8.11 -15.05
CA ALA A 42 3.56 6.75 -15.58
C ALA A 42 3.56 5.71 -14.44
N GLY A 43 4.34 5.96 -13.38
CA GLY A 43 4.35 5.15 -12.17
C GLY A 43 2.99 5.16 -11.45
N ALA A 44 2.39 6.34 -11.31
CA ALA A 44 1.06 6.51 -10.72
C ALA A 44 -0.01 5.72 -11.50
N VAL A 45 -0.06 5.88 -12.82
CA VAL A 45 -1.03 5.19 -13.69
C VAL A 45 -0.85 3.67 -13.62
N CYS A 46 0.38 3.17 -13.71
CA CYS A 46 0.66 1.73 -13.55
C CYS A 46 0.20 1.19 -12.20
N SER A 47 0.43 1.92 -11.11
CA SER A 47 -0.02 1.54 -9.76
C SER A 47 -1.56 1.52 -9.66
N LEU A 48 -2.24 2.51 -10.23
CA LEU A 48 -3.70 2.57 -10.23
C LEU A 48 -4.31 1.42 -11.05
N VAL A 49 -3.82 1.20 -12.27
CA VAL A 49 -4.31 0.14 -13.16
C VAL A 49 -4.10 -1.23 -12.54
N SER A 50 -2.91 -1.49 -11.98
CA SER A 50 -2.64 -2.74 -11.26
C SER A 50 -3.52 -2.90 -10.02
N GLY A 51 -3.78 -1.81 -9.28
CA GLY A 51 -4.74 -1.79 -8.17
C GLY A 51 -6.13 -2.25 -8.59
N VAL A 52 -6.68 -1.70 -9.68
CA VAL A 52 -8.01 -2.08 -10.22
C VAL A 52 -8.02 -3.54 -10.67
N LEU A 53 -6.98 -4.00 -11.35
CA LEU A 53 -6.85 -5.39 -11.79
C LEU A 53 -6.85 -6.36 -10.60
N PHE A 54 -6.13 -6.03 -9.52
CA PHE A 54 -6.12 -6.86 -8.31
C PHE A 54 -7.46 -6.86 -7.58
N TRP A 55 -8.20 -5.74 -7.59
CA TRP A 55 -9.56 -5.72 -7.04
C TRP A 55 -10.48 -6.67 -7.79
N TYR A 56 -10.44 -6.60 -9.13
CA TYR A 56 -11.23 -7.45 -10.00
C TYR A 56 -10.87 -8.95 -9.83
N LEU A 57 -9.58 -9.26 -9.72
CA LEU A 57 -9.10 -10.61 -9.38
C LEU A 57 -9.56 -11.05 -7.98
N GLY A 58 -9.64 -10.15 -7.02
CA GLY A 58 -10.18 -10.44 -5.68
C GLY A 58 -11.63 -10.89 -5.73
N ILE A 59 -12.45 -10.25 -6.56
CA ILE A 59 -13.85 -10.62 -6.79
C ILE A 59 -13.94 -11.99 -7.47
N LEU A 60 -13.12 -12.22 -8.52
CA LEU A 60 -13.11 -13.48 -9.27
C LEU A 60 -12.57 -14.67 -8.44
N ILE A 61 -11.57 -14.46 -7.59
CA ILE A 61 -10.85 -15.51 -6.87
C ILE A 61 -11.29 -15.56 -5.41
N LYS A 62 -12.46 -16.16 -5.17
CA LYS A 62 -13.00 -16.55 -3.84
C LYS A 62 -12.91 -15.44 -2.77
N ASN A 63 -13.00 -14.17 -3.17
CA ASN A 63 -13.07 -13.03 -2.27
C ASN A 63 -11.94 -12.98 -1.20
N ARG A 64 -10.71 -13.40 -1.56
CA ARG A 64 -9.59 -13.51 -0.60
C ARG A 64 -9.07 -12.11 -0.20
N ALA A 65 -8.92 -11.88 1.11
CA ALA A 65 -8.43 -10.61 1.68
C ALA A 65 -7.13 -10.07 1.05
N ARG A 66 -6.22 -10.96 0.63
CA ARG A 66 -4.90 -10.61 0.08
C ARG A 66 -4.97 -9.76 -1.19
N PHE A 67 -5.94 -10.04 -2.07
CA PHE A 67 -6.10 -9.28 -3.31
C PHE A 67 -6.64 -7.87 -3.02
N TYR A 68 -7.59 -7.76 -2.10
CA TYR A 68 -8.09 -6.46 -1.64
C TYR A 68 -7.01 -5.64 -0.95
N PHE A 69 -6.18 -6.26 -0.10
CA PHE A 69 -5.06 -5.60 0.55
C PHE A 69 -4.11 -4.94 -0.46
N SER A 70 -3.62 -5.71 -1.42
CA SER A 70 -2.70 -5.19 -2.43
C SER A 70 -3.36 -4.19 -3.37
N SER A 71 -4.61 -4.42 -3.74
CA SER A 71 -5.37 -3.45 -4.52
C SER A 71 -5.47 -2.10 -3.82
N THR A 72 -5.93 -2.07 -2.57
CA THR A 72 -6.10 -0.84 -1.80
C THR A 72 -4.77 -0.13 -1.59
N PHE A 73 -3.71 -0.86 -1.26
CA PHE A 73 -2.38 -0.27 -1.12
C PHE A 73 -1.88 0.35 -2.43
N LEU A 74 -1.95 -0.39 -3.54
CA LEU A 74 -1.53 0.10 -4.86
C LEU A 74 -2.35 1.31 -5.33
N PHE A 75 -3.62 1.35 -4.95
CA PHE A 75 -4.49 2.46 -5.26
C PHE A 75 -4.07 3.72 -4.49
N LEU A 76 -3.84 3.60 -3.18
CA LEU A 76 -3.36 4.69 -2.32
C LEU A 76 -1.97 5.19 -2.74
N THR A 77 -1.04 4.29 -3.05
CA THR A 77 0.29 4.68 -3.54
C THR A 77 0.20 5.35 -4.90
N GLY A 78 -0.66 4.86 -5.80
CA GLY A 78 -0.90 5.50 -7.09
C GLY A 78 -1.45 6.92 -6.95
N ILE A 79 -2.42 7.12 -6.05
CA ILE A 79 -2.95 8.46 -5.72
C ILE A 79 -1.85 9.38 -5.18
N LEU A 80 -1.03 8.88 -4.24
CA LEU A 80 0.07 9.66 -3.67
C LEU A 80 1.06 10.11 -4.73
N LEU A 81 1.49 9.21 -5.62
CA LEU A 81 2.39 9.55 -6.73
C LEU A 81 1.80 10.60 -7.67
N LEU A 82 0.49 10.53 -7.93
CA LEU A 82 -0.22 11.51 -8.76
C LEU A 82 -0.28 12.89 -8.09
N LEU A 83 -0.54 12.93 -6.77
CA LEU A 83 -0.53 14.16 -5.97
C LEU A 83 0.85 14.83 -5.95
N LEU A 84 1.92 14.03 -5.86
CA LEU A 84 3.31 14.49 -5.92
C LEU A 84 3.66 15.03 -7.31
N ASP A 85 3.24 14.34 -8.38
CA ASP A 85 3.46 14.77 -9.76
C ASP A 85 2.76 16.11 -10.07
N MET A 86 1.53 16.28 -9.57
CA MET A 86 0.78 17.54 -9.70
C MET A 86 1.30 18.66 -8.80
N ASN A 87 2.34 18.43 -8.00
CA ASN A 87 2.89 19.41 -7.04
C ASN A 87 1.86 19.94 -6.03
N ILE A 88 0.75 19.23 -5.82
CA ILE A 88 -0.29 19.60 -4.84
C ILE A 88 0.25 19.41 -3.43
N VAL A 89 1.10 18.40 -3.26
CA VAL A 89 1.65 17.98 -1.98
C VAL A 89 3.17 17.84 -2.13
N GLN A 90 3.93 18.68 -1.42
CA GLN A 90 5.39 18.60 -1.36
C GLN A 90 5.78 17.86 -0.09
N LEU A 91 5.89 16.54 -0.18
CA LEU A 91 6.33 15.71 0.94
C LEU A 91 7.82 15.43 0.86
N SER A 92 8.50 15.54 1.99
CA SER A 92 9.86 15.03 2.12
C SER A 92 9.85 13.49 2.18
N VAL A 93 10.94 12.86 1.78
CA VAL A 93 11.14 11.40 1.89
C VAL A 93 10.87 10.91 3.33
N ARG A 94 11.15 11.76 4.33
CA ARG A 94 10.91 11.49 5.75
C ARG A 94 9.42 11.36 6.09
N GLU A 95 8.54 12.05 5.38
CA GLU A 95 7.09 12.08 5.62
C GLU A 95 6.38 10.99 4.81
N THR A 96 6.95 10.60 3.66
CA THR A 96 6.44 9.53 2.79
C THR A 96 6.37 8.19 3.52
N TRP A 97 7.37 7.86 4.34
CA TRP A 97 7.43 6.57 5.04
C TRP A 97 6.30 6.37 6.08
N PRO A 98 6.05 7.30 7.02
CA PRO A 98 4.87 7.27 7.89
C PRO A 98 3.54 7.15 7.12
N LEU A 99 3.45 7.82 5.97
CA LEU A 99 2.28 7.79 5.10
C LEU A 99 2.06 6.40 4.49
N LEU A 100 3.12 5.72 4.04
CA LEU A 100 3.04 4.34 3.57
C LEU A 100 2.60 3.38 4.69
N MET A 101 3.03 3.60 5.94
CA MET A 101 2.53 2.83 7.09
C MET A 101 1.03 3.02 7.32
N LEU A 102 0.53 4.25 7.20
CA LEU A 102 -0.91 4.53 7.25
C LEU A 102 -1.65 3.84 6.10
N PHE A 103 -1.08 3.82 4.90
CA PHE A 103 -1.66 3.10 3.76
C PHE A 103 -1.74 1.60 4.02
N ILE A 104 -0.71 0.99 4.59
CA ILE A 104 -0.73 -0.42 5.00
C ILE A 104 -1.86 -0.65 6.02
N GLY A 105 -1.98 0.20 7.04
CA GLY A 105 -3.03 0.09 8.05
C GLY A 105 -4.45 0.15 7.44
N SER A 106 -4.68 1.12 6.56
CA SER A 106 -5.96 1.26 5.85
C SER A 106 -6.26 0.09 4.90
N ALA A 107 -5.23 -0.43 4.21
CA ALA A 107 -5.36 -1.58 3.35
C ALA A 107 -5.75 -2.85 4.14
N PHE A 108 -5.21 -3.03 5.36
CA PHE A 108 -5.62 -4.14 6.24
C PHE A 108 -7.09 -4.01 6.67
N THR A 109 -7.56 -2.80 6.95
CA THR A 109 -8.97 -2.54 7.29
C THR A 109 -9.90 -2.93 6.14
N VAL A 110 -9.61 -2.45 4.93
CA VAL A 110 -10.42 -2.72 3.74
C VAL A 110 -10.39 -4.22 3.41
N ALA A 111 -9.22 -4.84 3.46
CA ALA A 111 -9.07 -6.27 3.21
C ALA A 111 -9.86 -7.14 4.19
N GLY A 112 -9.82 -6.81 5.49
CA GLY A 112 -10.57 -7.50 6.52
C GLY A 112 -12.08 -7.35 6.34
N TYR A 113 -12.53 -6.11 6.08
CA TYR A 113 -13.94 -5.80 5.85
C TYR A 113 -14.49 -6.52 4.60
N MET A 114 -13.78 -6.48 3.48
CA MET A 114 -14.22 -7.10 2.23
C MET A 114 -14.22 -8.63 2.30
N HIS A 115 -13.30 -9.25 3.05
CA HIS A 115 -13.20 -10.70 3.14
C HIS A 115 -14.21 -11.31 4.12
N TYR A 116 -14.31 -10.78 5.34
CA TYR A 116 -15.14 -11.38 6.40
C TYR A 116 -16.49 -10.70 6.58
N ARG A 117 -16.69 -9.50 5.99
CA ARG A 117 -17.86 -8.62 6.22
C ARG A 117 -18.14 -8.33 7.69
N LYS A 118 -17.17 -8.63 8.57
CA LYS A 118 -17.21 -8.47 10.02
C LYS A 118 -15.81 -8.06 10.49
N PRO A 119 -15.73 -7.23 11.54
CA PRO A 119 -14.47 -6.88 12.17
C PRO A 119 -13.83 -8.15 12.76
N HIS A 120 -12.74 -8.63 12.15
CA HIS A 120 -11.98 -9.80 12.62
C HIS A 120 -10.64 -9.36 13.20
N ALA A 121 -10.31 -9.83 14.41
CA ALA A 121 -9.11 -9.39 15.16
C ALA A 121 -7.81 -9.54 14.37
N MET A 122 -7.68 -10.61 13.57
CA MET A 122 -6.52 -10.87 12.69
C MET A 122 -6.21 -9.73 11.70
N TYR A 123 -7.16 -8.87 11.35
CA TYR A 123 -6.97 -7.75 10.42
C TYR A 123 -7.00 -6.38 11.13
N ILE A 124 -7.78 -6.27 12.19
CA ILE A 124 -7.91 -5.01 12.97
C ILE A 124 -6.64 -4.76 13.77
N VAL A 125 -6.08 -5.78 14.42
CA VAL A 125 -4.88 -5.62 15.24
C VAL A 125 -3.70 -5.07 14.42
N PRO A 126 -3.29 -5.69 13.29
CA PRO A 126 -2.22 -5.12 12.48
C PRO A 126 -2.59 -3.76 11.89
N SER A 127 -3.84 -3.56 11.45
CA SER A 127 -4.31 -2.25 10.97
C SER A 127 -4.09 -1.16 12.00
N LEU A 128 -4.55 -1.37 13.24
CA LEU A 128 -4.48 -0.41 14.31
C LEU A 128 -3.02 -0.12 14.69
N VAL A 129 -2.18 -1.16 14.79
CA VAL A 129 -0.75 -1.02 15.07
C VAL A 129 -0.05 -0.18 13.99
N PHE A 130 -0.23 -0.51 12.70
CA PHE A 130 0.38 0.25 11.61
C PHE A 130 -0.15 1.67 11.49
N SER A 131 -1.46 1.87 11.73
CA SER A 131 -2.06 3.20 11.71
C SER A 131 -1.57 4.07 12.86
N THR A 132 -1.47 3.53 14.07
CA THR A 132 -0.93 4.26 15.23
C THR A 132 0.55 4.57 15.05
N LEU A 133 1.37 3.60 14.62
CA LEU A 133 2.79 3.82 14.32
C LEU A 133 2.99 4.88 13.23
N GLY A 134 2.25 4.75 12.11
CA GLY A 134 2.31 5.71 11.01
C GLY A 134 1.92 7.11 11.48
N PHE A 135 0.85 7.23 12.26
CA PHE A 135 0.43 8.53 12.81
C PHE A 135 1.47 9.15 13.75
N VAL A 136 2.01 8.36 14.69
CA VAL A 136 3.05 8.81 15.62
C VAL A 136 4.30 9.27 14.87
N PHE A 137 4.76 8.50 13.88
CA PHE A 137 5.92 8.90 13.08
C PHE A 137 5.66 10.13 12.21
N LEU A 138 4.42 10.33 11.74
CA LEU A 138 4.06 11.53 10.98
C LEU A 138 4.14 12.78 11.86
N LEU A 139 3.70 12.69 13.13
CA LEU A 139 3.83 13.78 14.12
C LEU A 139 5.30 14.16 14.40
N PHE A 140 6.20 13.17 14.43
CA PHE A 140 7.64 13.44 14.55
C PHE A 140 8.25 14.00 13.25
N SER A 141 7.76 13.55 12.10
CA SER A 141 8.30 13.96 10.78
C SER A 141 7.90 15.38 10.38
N THR A 142 6.72 15.82 10.83
CA THR A 142 6.20 17.19 10.59
C THR A 142 6.69 18.21 11.61
N ASP A 143 7.65 17.85 12.47
CA ASP A 143 8.22 18.69 13.55
C ASP A 143 7.18 19.33 14.51
N ILE A 144 5.93 18.84 14.51
CA ILE A 144 4.88 19.28 15.45
C ILE A 144 5.30 18.94 16.89
N ILE A 145 6.05 17.85 17.08
CA ILE A 145 6.69 17.47 18.34
C ILE A 145 8.21 17.63 18.15
N GLY A 146 8.69 18.87 18.20
CA GLY A 146 10.11 19.15 18.31
C GLY A 146 10.61 18.74 19.69
N VAL A 147 11.30 17.60 19.78
CA VAL A 147 12.12 17.31 20.96
C VAL A 147 13.37 18.18 20.83
N PRO A 148 13.59 19.19 21.69
CA PRO A 148 14.85 19.90 21.70
C PRO A 148 15.92 18.90 22.14
N LEU A 149 16.66 18.35 21.17
CA LEU A 149 17.86 17.58 21.42
C LEU A 149 18.86 18.55 22.05
N ARG A 150 19.03 18.43 23.37
CA ARG A 150 20.02 19.14 24.16
C ARG A 150 21.33 18.37 24.18
#